data_AF-A0AA41SF23-F1
#
_entry.id   AF-A0AA41SF23-F1
#
_cell.length_a   1.000
_cell.length_b   1.000
_cell.length_c   1.000
_cell.angle_alpha   90.00
_cell.angle_beta   90.00
_cell.angle_gamma   90.00
#
_symmetry.space_group_name_H-M   'P 1'
#
loop_
_entity.id
_entity.type
_entity.pdbx_description
1 polymer ?
#
loop_
_entity_poly.entity_id
_entity_poly.type
_entity_poly.pdbx_seq_one_letter_code
_entity_poly.pdbx_strand_id
1 'polypeptide(L)'
;MREICVATSSDLTVNGGFEMKSVDKKTKITAVDGGLAMNNPTAAAITHVLNNKQEFPYCDSVEDLLVVSLGNGESDSGDRNLTLSSAGFLKIAGEGASDTVDQAVSMAFGEFRTENYVRIQGNNGMTSPQRPPVRKNPGTLSMDGRKLLEVSEAMLRQKNVESVLFRGKKLVATTNLEKLDEFAGVLVKEHERRKSSIFATVMFKHASPRSSSATVSTDFSW
;
A
#
# COMPACT_ATOMS: atom_id res chain seq x y z
N MET A 1 -5.35 -3.63 18.33
CA MET A 1 -5.74 -3.74 16.91
C MET A 1 -6.88 -2.82 16.53
N ARG A 2 -8.07 -2.89 17.18
CA ARG A 2 -9.21 -2.03 16.82
C ARG A 2 -8.88 -0.53 16.71
N GLU A 3 -8.21 0.04 17.71
CA GLU A 3 -7.83 1.46 17.73
C GLU A 3 -6.94 1.85 16.53
N ILE A 4 -6.01 0.97 16.14
CA ILE A 4 -5.13 1.19 14.99
C ILE A 4 -5.93 1.18 13.68
N CYS A 5 -6.87 0.23 13.54
CA CYS A 5 -7.74 0.14 12.36
C CYS A 5 -8.63 1.38 12.22
N VAL A 6 -9.17 1.89 13.33
CA VAL A 6 -9.98 3.12 13.33
C VAL A 6 -9.13 4.31 12.98
N ALA A 7 -7.94 4.46 13.58
CA ALA A 7 -7.02 5.55 13.28
C ALA A 7 -6.64 5.59 11.80
N THR A 8 -6.19 4.47 11.23
CA THR A 8 -5.74 4.41 9.83
C THR A 8 -6.86 4.54 8.80
N SER A 9 -8.13 4.46 9.22
CA SER A 9 -9.30 4.58 8.33
C SER A 9 -10.17 5.80 8.68
N SER A 10 -9.67 6.68 9.57
CA SER A 10 -10.44 7.81 10.07
C SER A 10 -10.55 8.89 9.00
N ASP A 11 -11.77 9.18 8.54
CA ASP A 11 -11.97 10.31 7.65
C ASP A 11 -11.86 11.61 8.46
N LEU A 12 -10.78 12.35 8.22
CA LEU A 12 -10.49 13.60 8.92
C LEU A 12 -11.61 14.64 8.69
N THR A 13 -12.33 14.56 7.56
CA THR A 13 -13.41 15.50 7.22
C THR A 13 -14.69 15.23 8.01
N VAL A 14 -14.87 14.02 8.56
CA VAL A 14 -16.08 13.60 9.27
C VAL A 14 -15.83 13.45 10.78
N ASN A 15 -14.69 12.87 11.17
CA ASN A 15 -14.44 12.43 12.54
C ASN A 15 -13.27 13.15 13.23
N GLY A 16 -12.51 13.97 12.51
CA GLY A 16 -11.29 14.60 13.04
C GLY A 16 -10.21 13.57 13.42
N GLY A 17 -9.26 13.98 14.26
CA GLY A 17 -8.20 13.10 14.76
C GLY A 17 -8.70 12.11 15.81
N PHE A 18 -8.20 10.88 15.77
CA PHE A 18 -8.52 9.81 16.71
C PHE A 18 -7.49 9.73 17.84
N GLU A 19 -7.91 9.92 19.08
CA GLU A 19 -7.03 9.80 20.25
C GLU A 19 -6.69 8.33 20.54
N MET A 20 -5.40 8.01 20.57
CA MET A 20 -4.88 6.69 20.96
C MET A 20 -4.00 6.80 22.20
N LYS A 21 -4.02 5.77 23.04
CA LYS A 21 -3.15 5.66 24.21
C LYS A 21 -2.36 4.36 24.16
N SER A 22 -1.13 4.40 24.64
CA SER A 22 -0.35 3.17 24.86
C SER A 22 -1.02 2.28 25.91
N VAL A 23 -0.67 0.99 25.91
CA VAL A 23 -1.22 0.01 26.86
C VAL A 23 -0.94 0.40 28.31
N ASP A 24 0.25 0.97 28.57
CA ASP A 24 0.63 1.51 29.88
C ASP A 24 0.06 2.90 30.20
N LYS A 25 -0.73 3.47 29.27
CA LYS A 25 -1.36 4.80 29.33
C LYS A 25 -0.39 5.98 29.48
N LYS A 26 0.91 5.76 29.34
CA LYS A 26 1.93 6.82 29.48
C LYS A 26 2.05 7.69 28.24
N THR A 27 1.79 7.10 27.07
CA THR A 27 1.86 7.80 25.78
C THR A 27 0.47 8.02 25.26
N LYS A 28 0.19 9.24 24.82
CA LYS A 28 -1.06 9.62 24.16
C LYS A 28 -0.71 10.29 22.84
N ILE A 29 -1.35 9.86 21.77
CA ILE A 29 -1.19 10.45 20.43
C ILE A 29 -2.57 10.79 19.86
N THR A 30 -2.60 11.76 18.95
CA THR A 30 -3.75 12.00 18.08
C THR A 30 -3.38 11.46 16.71
N ALA A 31 -3.99 10.35 16.33
CA ALA A 31 -3.78 9.68 15.06
C ALA A 31 -4.78 10.19 14.01
N VAL A 32 -4.38 10.11 12.75
CA VAL A 32 -5.17 10.54 11.59
C VAL A 32 -5.10 9.46 10.52
N ASP A 33 -5.89 9.62 9.46
CA ASP A 33 -5.89 8.73 8.29
C ASP A 33 -4.48 8.38 7.80
N GLY A 34 -4.26 7.08 7.57
CA GLY A 34 -3.02 6.60 6.94
C GLY A 34 -2.89 7.10 5.50
N GLY A 35 -4.01 7.30 4.80
CA GLY A 35 -4.05 7.84 3.45
C GLY A 35 -3.47 9.26 3.34
N LEU A 36 -3.57 10.06 4.41
CA LEU A 36 -2.99 11.40 4.47
C LEU A 36 -1.45 11.36 4.58
N ALA A 37 -0.92 10.39 5.31
CA ALA A 37 0.52 10.24 5.48
C ALA A 37 1.17 9.49 4.31
N MET A 38 0.57 8.37 3.90
CA MET A 38 1.10 7.45 2.90
C MET A 38 -0.02 6.74 2.17
N ASN A 39 -0.49 7.32 1.07
CA ASN A 39 -1.53 6.71 0.22
C ASN A 39 -1.05 5.43 -0.51
N ASN A 40 0.27 5.24 -0.61
CA ASN A 40 0.90 3.98 -1.02
C ASN A 40 1.93 3.53 0.04
N PRO A 41 1.58 2.60 0.95
CA PRO A 41 2.47 2.19 2.04
C PRO A 41 3.61 1.24 1.60
N THR A 42 3.72 0.89 0.31
CA THR A 42 4.69 -0.10 -0.16
C THR A 42 6.14 0.27 0.16
N ALA A 43 6.54 1.54 0.00
CA ALA A 43 7.89 1.97 0.35
C ALA A 43 8.18 1.84 1.85
N ALA A 44 7.21 2.14 2.73
CA ALA A 44 7.37 1.95 4.17
C ALA A 44 7.50 0.46 4.54
N ALA A 45 6.71 -0.41 3.89
CA ALA A 45 6.79 -1.86 4.12
C ALA A 45 8.17 -2.41 3.73
N ILE A 46 8.67 -2.05 2.54
CA ILE A 46 10.01 -2.46 2.08
C ILE A 46 11.09 -1.91 3.02
N THR A 47 11.01 -0.63 3.38
CA THR A 47 11.97 0.02 4.29
C THR A 47 11.99 -0.68 5.65
N HIS A 48 10.82 -1.02 6.20
CA HIS A 48 10.72 -1.74 7.47
C HIS A 48 11.43 -3.10 7.40
N VAL A 49 11.17 -3.88 6.35
CA VAL A 49 11.77 -5.22 6.20
C VAL A 49 13.30 -5.12 6.05
N LEU A 50 13.79 -4.23 5.19
CA LEU A 50 15.23 -4.10 4.94
C LEU A 50 16.02 -3.56 6.14
N ASN A 51 15.41 -2.73 6.99
CA ASN A 51 16.09 -2.12 8.14
C ASN A 51 15.89 -2.89 9.45
N ASN A 52 14.88 -3.77 9.55
CA ASN A 52 14.65 -4.57 10.74
C ASN A 52 15.36 -5.94 10.64
N LYS A 53 16.69 -5.92 10.75
CA LYS A 53 17.52 -7.14 10.73
C LYS A 53 17.29 -8.07 11.92
N GLN A 54 16.61 -7.61 12.97
CA GLN A 54 16.20 -8.47 14.07
C GLN A 54 15.10 -9.43 13.63
N GLU A 55 14.12 -8.94 12.86
CA GLU A 55 13.02 -9.76 12.36
C GLU A 55 13.31 -10.39 10.99
N PHE A 56 14.10 -9.71 10.16
CA PHE A 56 14.45 -10.10 8.80
C PHE A 56 15.97 -10.14 8.60
N PRO A 57 16.68 -11.04 9.30
CA PRO A 57 18.14 -11.08 9.27
C PRO A 57 18.74 -11.45 7.90
N TYR A 58 17.95 -12.09 7.03
CA TYR A 58 18.40 -12.61 5.73
C TYR A 58 17.93 -11.79 4.53
N CYS A 59 17.23 -10.67 4.73
CA CYS A 59 16.76 -9.82 3.63
C CYS A 59 17.68 -8.62 3.50
N ASP A 60 18.57 -8.64 2.50
CA ASP A 60 19.63 -7.63 2.33
C ASP A 60 19.30 -6.60 1.26
N SER A 61 18.51 -6.99 0.27
CA SER A 61 18.11 -6.10 -0.82
C SER A 61 16.67 -6.34 -1.24
N VAL A 62 16.20 -5.55 -2.21
CA VAL A 62 14.89 -5.73 -2.83
C VAL A 62 14.80 -7.02 -3.65
N GLU A 63 15.92 -7.63 -4.01
CA GLU A 63 15.97 -8.90 -4.76
C GLU A 63 15.48 -10.08 -3.89
N ASP A 64 15.62 -9.96 -2.57
CA ASP A 64 15.15 -10.95 -1.59
C ASP A 64 13.65 -10.81 -1.28
N LEU A 65 12.98 -9.84 -1.89
CA LEU A 65 11.58 -9.51 -1.62
C LEU A 65 10.67 -9.91 -2.78
N LEU A 66 9.48 -10.42 -2.43
CA LEU A 66 8.35 -10.55 -3.33
C LEU A 66 7.24 -9.62 -2.84
N VAL A 67 6.89 -8.61 -3.64
CA VAL A 67 6.03 -7.50 -3.22
C VAL A 67 4.79 -7.40 -4.12
N VAL A 68 3.62 -7.56 -3.51
CA VAL A 68 2.31 -7.26 -4.12
C VAL A 68 1.77 -5.97 -3.52
N SER A 69 1.58 -4.96 -4.35
CA SER A 69 1.04 -3.66 -3.98
C SER A 69 -0.35 -3.51 -4.59
N LEU A 70 -1.38 -3.36 -3.74
CA LEU A 70 -2.77 -3.24 -4.16
C LEU A 70 -3.26 -1.82 -3.89
N GLY A 71 -3.87 -1.21 -4.91
CA GLY A 71 -4.44 0.12 -4.82
C GLY A 71 -5.94 0.15 -5.05
N ASN A 72 -6.58 1.22 -4.57
CA ASN A 72 -8.03 1.30 -4.48
C ASN A 72 -8.74 1.73 -5.78
N GLY A 73 -8.02 1.70 -6.91
CA GLY A 73 -8.48 2.21 -8.20
C GLY A 73 -8.34 3.73 -8.35
N GLU A 74 -8.07 4.18 -9.57
CA GLU A 74 -8.08 5.58 -9.95
C GLU A 74 -9.51 6.01 -10.24
N SER A 75 -9.95 7.15 -9.70
CA SER A 75 -11.28 7.64 -10.01
C SER A 75 -11.34 8.30 -11.37
N ASP A 76 -12.41 8.02 -12.09
CA ASP A 76 -12.73 8.64 -13.36
C ASP A 76 -12.78 10.18 -13.24
N SER A 77 -11.86 10.87 -13.89
CA SER A 77 -11.73 12.33 -13.92
C SER A 77 -12.60 12.95 -15.04
N GLY A 78 -13.78 12.36 -15.29
CA GLY A 78 -14.71 12.80 -16.33
C GLY A 78 -15.46 14.10 -16.02
N ASP A 79 -15.42 14.60 -14.78
CA ASP A 79 -16.16 15.80 -14.40
C ASP A 79 -15.23 17.03 -14.37
N ARG A 80 -15.20 17.76 -15.50
CA ARG A 80 -14.41 19.00 -15.70
C ARG A 80 -14.97 20.21 -14.94
N ASN A 81 -15.50 20.01 -13.74
CA ASN A 81 -15.88 21.11 -12.85
C ASN A 81 -14.63 21.57 -12.08
N LEU A 82 -14.13 22.75 -12.45
CA LEU A 82 -12.84 23.30 -12.00
C LEU A 82 -12.85 23.79 -10.53
N THR A 83 -13.95 23.64 -9.80
CA THR A 83 -14.01 23.92 -8.36
C THR A 83 -13.62 22.68 -7.55
N LEU A 84 -12.31 22.47 -7.41
CA LEU A 84 -11.77 21.42 -6.56
C LEU A 84 -12.04 21.75 -5.08
N SER A 85 -12.70 20.85 -4.37
CA SER A 85 -12.81 20.89 -2.91
C SER A 85 -11.46 20.55 -2.27
N SER A 86 -11.27 20.90 -0.99
CA SER A 86 -10.07 20.49 -0.24
C SER A 86 -9.84 18.97 -0.27
N ALA A 87 -10.92 18.19 -0.26
CA ALA A 87 -10.87 16.74 -0.41
C ALA A 87 -10.40 16.31 -1.81
N GLY A 88 -10.78 17.04 -2.86
CA GLY A 88 -10.28 16.83 -4.22
C GLY A 88 -8.78 17.08 -4.33
N PHE A 89 -8.26 18.15 -3.70
CA PHE A 89 -6.83 18.41 -3.65
C PHE A 89 -6.04 17.33 -2.92
N LEU A 90 -6.51 16.93 -1.73
CA LEU A 90 -5.87 15.85 -0.94
C LEU A 90 -5.81 14.54 -1.72
N LYS A 91 -6.88 14.22 -2.45
CA LYS A 91 -6.94 13.05 -3.29
C LYS A 91 -5.93 13.08 -4.44
N ILE A 92 -5.86 14.18 -5.19
CA ILE A 92 -4.88 14.33 -6.27
C ILE A 92 -3.45 14.23 -5.73
N ALA A 93 -3.18 14.88 -4.60
CA ALA A 93 -1.87 14.80 -3.94
C ALA A 93 -1.55 13.37 -3.50
N GLY A 94 -2.52 12.65 -2.92
CA GLY A 94 -2.36 11.25 -2.53
C GLY A 94 -2.17 10.30 -3.71
N GLU A 95 -2.90 10.50 -4.82
CA GLU A 95 -2.74 9.73 -6.07
C GLU A 95 -1.35 9.97 -6.67
N GLY A 96 -0.91 11.24 -6.77
CA GLY A 96 0.43 11.58 -7.25
C GLY A 96 1.56 11.06 -6.37
N ALA A 97 1.40 11.09 -5.04
CA ALA A 97 2.34 10.47 -4.11
C ALA A 97 2.40 8.94 -4.31
N SER A 98 1.25 8.31 -4.57
CA SER A 98 1.17 6.86 -4.82
C SER A 98 1.89 6.44 -6.09
N ASP A 99 1.72 7.21 -7.17
CA ASP A 99 2.39 7.00 -8.45
C ASP A 99 3.90 7.22 -8.33
N THR A 100 4.32 8.21 -7.54
CA THR A 100 5.76 8.45 -7.27
C THR A 100 6.39 7.26 -6.53
N VAL A 101 5.69 6.72 -5.54
CA VAL A 101 6.14 5.51 -4.82
C VAL A 101 6.19 4.30 -5.75
N ASP A 102 5.16 4.08 -6.57
CA ASP A 102 5.12 2.97 -7.53
C ASP A 102 6.29 3.04 -8.53
N GLN A 103 6.59 4.23 -9.05
CA GLN A 103 7.74 4.44 -9.93
C GLN A 103 9.07 4.20 -9.21
N ALA A 104 9.24 4.72 -7.98
CA ALA A 104 10.47 4.54 -7.21
C ALA A 104 10.70 3.06 -6.85
N VAL A 105 9.64 2.33 -6.47
CA VAL A 105 9.72 0.89 -6.19
C VAL A 105 10.01 0.12 -7.48
N SER A 106 9.29 0.39 -8.56
CA SER A 106 9.56 -0.24 -9.87
C SER A 106 10.99 -0.04 -10.34
N MET A 107 11.57 1.13 -10.06
CA MET A 107 12.98 1.43 -10.32
C MET A 107 13.92 0.62 -9.44
N ALA A 108 13.65 0.55 -8.14
CA ALA A 108 14.49 -0.19 -7.20
C ALA A 108 14.57 -1.67 -7.58
N PHE A 109 13.46 -2.26 -8.02
CA PHE A 109 13.43 -3.64 -8.49
C PHE A 109 14.06 -3.82 -9.89
N GLY A 110 14.26 -2.76 -10.67
CA GLY A 110 15.04 -2.79 -11.91
C GLY A 110 14.60 -3.89 -12.88
N GLU A 111 15.50 -4.81 -13.22
CA GLU A 111 15.20 -5.95 -14.10
C GLU A 111 14.31 -7.00 -13.42
N PHE A 112 14.38 -7.12 -12.09
CA PHE A 112 13.54 -8.01 -11.29
C PHE A 112 12.12 -7.48 -11.10
N ARG A 113 11.80 -6.26 -11.55
CA ARG A 113 10.47 -5.67 -11.37
C ARG A 113 9.37 -6.46 -12.06
N THR A 114 9.67 -7.25 -13.08
CA THR A 114 8.68 -8.09 -13.76
C THR A 114 8.41 -9.39 -13.02
N GLU A 115 9.22 -9.77 -12.03
CA GLU A 115 9.10 -11.06 -11.35
C GLU A 115 8.82 -10.89 -9.86
N ASN A 116 9.36 -9.83 -9.25
CA ASN A 116 9.40 -9.67 -7.80
C ASN A 116 8.56 -8.49 -7.28
N TYR A 117 8.05 -7.64 -8.16
CA TYR A 117 7.13 -6.54 -7.81
C TYR A 117 5.90 -6.53 -8.72
N VAL A 118 4.70 -6.44 -8.15
CA VAL A 118 3.48 -6.19 -8.92
C VAL A 118 2.64 -5.12 -8.23
N ARG A 119 2.26 -4.08 -8.98
CA ARG A 119 1.27 -3.10 -8.59
C ARG A 119 -0.03 -3.36 -9.34
N ILE A 120 -1.13 -3.50 -8.61
CA ILE A 120 -2.47 -3.56 -9.17
C ILE A 120 -3.22 -2.32 -8.72
N GLN A 121 -3.50 -1.47 -9.69
CA GLN A 121 -4.30 -0.26 -9.54
C GLN A 121 -5.42 -0.32 -10.57
N GLY A 122 -6.67 -0.28 -10.13
CA GLY A 122 -7.82 -0.23 -11.04
C GLY A 122 -7.76 1.00 -11.93
N ASN A 123 -7.72 0.80 -13.25
CA ASN A 123 -7.81 1.92 -14.19
C ASN A 123 -9.24 1.98 -14.73
N ASN A 124 -10.06 2.83 -14.13
CA ASN A 124 -11.46 2.97 -14.54
C ASN A 124 -11.61 3.80 -15.83
N GLY A 125 -10.60 4.59 -16.21
CA GLY A 125 -10.68 5.53 -17.34
C GLY A 125 -10.04 5.04 -18.65
N MET A 126 -9.03 4.16 -18.61
CA MET A 126 -8.20 3.89 -19.79
C MET A 126 -8.65 2.72 -20.68
N THR A 127 -9.57 1.85 -20.24
CA THR A 127 -9.85 0.57 -20.94
C THR A 127 -11.33 0.18 -21.14
N SER A 128 -12.30 1.04 -20.84
CA SER A 128 -13.71 0.74 -21.14
C SER A 128 -14.38 1.85 -21.95
N PRO A 129 -14.72 1.62 -23.24
CA PRO A 129 -15.62 2.49 -24.00
C PRO A 129 -17.09 2.39 -23.54
N GLN A 130 -17.41 1.60 -22.51
CA GLN A 130 -18.79 1.24 -22.17
C GLN A 130 -18.97 1.09 -20.66
N ARG A 131 -18.84 2.17 -19.89
CA ARG A 131 -19.64 2.29 -18.66
C ARG A 131 -20.22 3.69 -18.57
N PRO A 132 -21.55 3.84 -18.39
CA PRO A 132 -22.12 5.15 -18.07
C PRO A 132 -21.46 5.64 -16.76
N PRO A 133 -21.22 6.95 -16.62
CA PRO A 133 -20.65 7.50 -15.41
C PRO A 133 -21.53 7.07 -14.25
N VAL A 134 -20.97 6.30 -13.31
CA VAL A 134 -21.66 6.00 -12.06
C VAL A 134 -21.74 7.34 -11.34
N ARG A 135 -22.88 8.03 -11.51
CA ARG A 135 -23.22 9.21 -10.72
C ARG A 135 -23.13 8.79 -9.26
N LYS A 136 -22.05 9.15 -8.60
CA LYS A 136 -21.97 9.11 -7.14
C LYS A 136 -22.94 10.18 -6.67
N ASN A 137 -24.15 9.77 -6.26
CA ASN A 137 -24.95 10.64 -5.42
C ASN A 137 -24.09 10.95 -4.17
N PRO A 138 -23.95 12.22 -3.76
CA PRO A 138 -23.08 12.61 -2.65
C PRO A 138 -23.49 12.04 -1.27
N GLY A 139 -24.51 11.17 -1.21
CA GLY A 139 -25.06 10.60 0.02
C GLY A 139 -25.03 9.07 0.12
N THR A 140 -24.53 8.32 -0.87
CA THR A 140 -24.40 6.85 -0.77
C THR A 140 -23.00 6.45 -0.34
N LEU A 141 -22.82 6.29 0.98
CA LEU A 141 -21.57 5.89 1.64
C LEU A 141 -21.16 4.42 1.46
N SER A 142 -21.78 3.67 0.55
CA SER A 142 -21.36 2.29 0.29
C SER A 142 -21.75 1.85 -1.12
N MET A 143 -20.75 1.42 -1.90
CA MET A 143 -21.00 0.60 -3.08
C MET A 143 -21.56 -0.74 -2.62
N ASP A 144 -22.64 -1.20 -3.26
CA ASP A 144 -23.14 -2.57 -3.05
C ASP A 144 -21.99 -3.57 -3.27
N GLY A 145 -21.81 -4.50 -2.33
CA GLY A 145 -20.72 -5.48 -2.36
C GLY A 145 -20.68 -6.30 -3.65
N ARG A 146 -21.84 -6.53 -4.28
CA ARG A 146 -21.91 -7.18 -5.61
C ARG A 146 -21.26 -6.34 -6.70
N LYS A 147 -21.49 -5.03 -6.70
CA LYS A 147 -20.86 -4.11 -7.66
C LYS A 147 -19.36 -4.01 -7.44
N LEU A 148 -18.91 -4.04 -6.18
CA LEU A 148 -17.49 -4.06 -5.87
C LEU A 148 -16.81 -5.34 -6.37
N LEU A 149 -17.48 -6.49 -6.23
CA LEU A 149 -17.01 -7.76 -6.78
C LEU A 149 -16.88 -7.69 -8.30
N GLU A 150 -17.91 -7.22 -9.00
CA GLU A 150 -17.87 -7.04 -10.47
C GLU A 150 -16.74 -6.11 -10.93
N VAL A 151 -16.48 -5.02 -10.18
CA VAL A 151 -15.36 -4.11 -10.46
C VAL A 151 -14.02 -4.82 -10.24
N SER A 152 -13.89 -5.61 -9.17
CA SER A 152 -12.66 -6.37 -8.88
C SER A 152 -12.40 -7.46 -9.93
N GLU A 153 -13.44 -8.19 -10.38
CA GLU A 153 -13.32 -9.18 -11.45
C GLU A 153 -12.92 -8.53 -12.77
N ALA A 154 -13.50 -7.37 -13.10
CA ALA A 154 -13.10 -6.61 -14.27
C ALA A 154 -11.62 -6.16 -14.16
N MET A 155 -11.18 -5.71 -12.99
CA MET A 155 -9.79 -5.31 -12.74
C MET A 155 -8.82 -6.48 -12.94
N LEU A 156 -9.18 -7.69 -12.51
CA LEU A 156 -8.37 -8.89 -12.71
C LEU A 156 -8.18 -9.23 -14.19
N ARG A 157 -9.18 -8.94 -15.04
CA ARG A 157 -9.14 -9.17 -16.49
C ARG A 157 -8.40 -8.07 -17.26
N GLN A 158 -8.15 -6.92 -16.66
CA GLN A 158 -7.37 -5.86 -17.28
C GLN A 158 -5.93 -6.30 -17.48
N LYS A 159 -5.32 -5.80 -18.56
CA LYS A 159 -3.88 -5.93 -18.80
C LYS A 159 -3.11 -5.24 -17.68
N ASN A 160 -2.05 -5.88 -17.20
CA ASN A 160 -1.21 -5.34 -16.16
C ASN A 160 -0.48 -4.09 -16.65
N VAL A 161 -0.28 -3.14 -15.73
CA VAL A 161 0.41 -1.88 -15.99
C VAL A 161 1.63 -1.82 -15.10
N GLU A 162 2.79 -1.63 -15.72
CA GLU A 162 4.06 -1.50 -15.02
C GLU A 162 4.61 -0.09 -15.16
N SER A 163 5.11 0.48 -14.08
CA SER A 163 5.80 1.76 -14.12
C SER A 163 7.24 1.61 -14.59
N VAL A 164 7.65 2.44 -15.55
CA VAL A 164 8.99 2.45 -16.12
C VAL A 164 9.54 3.88 -16.06
N LEU A 165 10.72 4.03 -15.44
CA LEU A 165 11.36 5.32 -15.24
C LEU A 165 11.50 6.11 -16.55
N PHE A 166 11.03 7.37 -16.53
CA PHE A 166 11.00 8.29 -17.67
C PHE A 166 10.28 7.76 -18.93
N ARG A 167 9.62 6.60 -18.84
CA ARG A 167 8.83 5.98 -19.92
C ARG A 167 7.35 5.85 -19.56
N GLY A 168 6.98 6.29 -18.35
CA GLY A 168 5.62 6.26 -17.85
C GLY A 168 5.12 4.85 -17.56
N LYS A 169 3.80 4.68 -17.63
CA LYS A 169 3.10 3.43 -17.39
C LYS A 169 3.03 2.61 -18.69
N LYS A 170 3.62 1.40 -18.67
CA LYS A 170 3.65 0.46 -19.80
C LYS A 170 2.57 -0.60 -19.61
N LEU A 171 1.72 -0.79 -20.62
CA LEU A 171 0.76 -1.89 -20.66
C LEU A 171 1.47 -3.19 -21.06
N VAL A 172 1.34 -4.22 -20.24
CA VAL A 172 1.90 -5.55 -20.48
C VAL A 172 0.85 -6.43 -21.16
N ALA A 173 1.29 -7.48 -21.87
CA ALA A 173 0.38 -8.39 -22.56
C ALA A 173 -0.45 -9.25 -21.58
N THR A 174 0.15 -9.61 -20.44
CA THR A 174 -0.47 -10.39 -19.38
C THR A 174 -1.50 -9.57 -18.60
N THR A 175 -2.51 -10.27 -18.10
CA THR A 175 -3.55 -9.72 -17.24
C THR A 175 -3.10 -9.65 -15.79
N ASN A 176 -3.80 -8.84 -14.99
CA ASN A 176 -3.57 -8.79 -13.55
C ASN A 176 -3.79 -10.16 -12.89
N LEU A 177 -4.76 -10.95 -13.36
CA LEU A 177 -5.01 -12.30 -12.88
C LEU A 177 -3.82 -13.22 -13.15
N GLU A 178 -3.34 -13.27 -14.39
CA GLU A 178 -2.18 -14.09 -14.76
C GLU A 178 -0.96 -13.70 -13.94
N LYS A 179 -0.75 -12.40 -13.69
CA LYS A 179 0.39 -11.94 -12.90
C LYS A 179 0.30 -12.36 -11.43
N LEU A 180 -0.89 -12.32 -10.84
CA LEU A 180 -1.11 -12.80 -9.49
C LEU A 180 -0.95 -14.32 -9.39
N ASP A 181 -1.33 -15.07 -10.42
CA ASP A 181 -1.17 -16.52 -10.46
C ASP A 181 0.32 -16.92 -10.52
N GLU A 182 1.12 -16.22 -11.33
CA GLU A 182 2.58 -16.36 -11.34
C GLU A 182 3.18 -16.13 -9.93
N PHE A 183 2.78 -15.03 -9.27
CA PHE A 183 3.23 -14.70 -7.92
C PHE A 183 2.79 -15.74 -6.88
N ALA A 184 1.57 -16.25 -6.99
CA ALA A 184 1.07 -17.32 -6.12
C ALA A 184 1.93 -18.59 -6.27
N GLY A 185 2.34 -18.93 -7.50
CA GLY A 185 3.27 -20.03 -7.76
C GLY A 185 4.63 -19.85 -7.05
N VAL A 186 5.19 -18.63 -7.06
CA VAL A 186 6.44 -18.32 -6.33
C VAL A 186 6.23 -18.45 -4.81
N LEU A 187 5.13 -17.92 -4.28
CA LEU A 187 4.80 -18.01 -2.85
C LEU A 187 4.65 -19.46 -2.38
N VAL A 188 3.99 -20.32 -3.17
CA VAL A 188 3.84 -21.74 -2.84
C VAL A 188 5.20 -22.44 -2.83
N LYS A 189 6.04 -22.21 -3.85
CA LYS A 189 7.40 -22.79 -3.90
C LYS A 189 8.23 -22.37 -2.69
N GLU A 190 8.18 -21.09 -2.33
CA GLU A 190 8.91 -20.57 -1.16
C GLU A 190 8.36 -21.14 0.16
N HIS A 191 7.05 -21.31 0.28
CA HIS A 191 6.44 -21.95 1.44
C HIS A 191 6.90 -23.41 1.60
N GLU A 192 6.90 -24.20 0.52
CA GLU A 192 7.38 -25.59 0.55
C GLU A 192 8.88 -25.66 0.88
N ARG A 193 9.69 -24.78 0.28
CA ARG A 193 11.12 -24.69 0.59
C ARG A 193 11.35 -24.46 2.09
N ARG A 194 10.56 -23.59 2.72
CA ARG A 194 10.66 -23.28 4.16
C ARG A 194 10.29 -24.46 5.05
N LYS A 195 9.40 -25.37 4.63
CA LYS A 195 9.09 -26.59 5.41
C LYS A 195 10.28 -27.53 5.54
N SER A 196 11.12 -27.58 4.51
CA SER A 196 12.37 -28.37 4.50
C SER A 196 13.59 -27.59 5.02
N SER A 197 13.45 -26.30 5.30
CA SER A 197 14.54 -25.43 5.73
C SER A 197 14.75 -25.52 7.24
N ILE A 198 16.01 -25.66 7.64
CA ILE A 198 16.41 -25.62 9.07
C ILE A 198 16.53 -24.16 9.55
N PHE A 199 16.61 -23.19 8.63
CA PHE A 199 16.72 -21.76 8.95
C PHE A 199 15.34 -21.09 8.92
N ALA A 200 15.03 -20.36 10.00
CA ALA A 200 13.85 -19.52 10.09
C ALA A 200 14.06 -18.21 9.32
N THR A 201 13.31 -17.99 8.24
CA THR A 201 13.45 -16.79 7.41
C THR A 201 13.04 -15.50 8.13
N VAL A 202 12.14 -15.60 9.10
CA VAL A 202 11.67 -14.48 9.93
C VAL A 202 11.81 -14.86 11.40
N MET A 203 12.39 -13.96 12.19
CA MET A 203 12.62 -14.15 13.62
C MET A 203 11.69 -13.22 14.40
N PHE A 204 10.60 -13.73 14.93
CA PHE A 204 9.74 -12.90 15.77
C PHE A 204 10.45 -12.54 17.06
N LYS A 205 10.37 -11.27 17.43
CA LYS A 205 10.89 -10.79 18.69
C LYS A 205 10.21 -11.54 19.83
N HIS A 206 10.96 -12.38 20.55
CA HIS A 206 10.52 -12.84 21.86
C HIS A 206 10.39 -11.61 22.76
N ALA A 207 9.23 -11.45 23.38
CA ALA A 207 9.00 -10.39 24.36
C ALA A 207 9.85 -10.68 25.62
N SER A 208 11.12 -10.32 25.60
CA SER A 208 11.90 -10.18 26.81
C SER A 208 11.39 -8.94 27.57
N PRO A 209 11.13 -9.03 28.88
CA PRO A 209 10.75 -7.86 29.67
C PRO A 209 11.87 -6.83 29.54
N ARG A 210 11.56 -5.71 28.89
CA ARG A 210 12.51 -4.63 28.63
C ARG A 210 12.94 -4.08 29.99
N SER A 211 14.17 -4.37 30.42
CA SER A 211 14.78 -3.66 31.54
C SER A 211 15.06 -2.23 31.07
N SER A 212 14.29 -1.29 31.61
CA SER A 212 14.44 0.13 31.34
C SER A 212 15.82 0.61 31.78
N SER A 213 16.66 1.02 30.83
CA SER A 213 17.78 1.92 31.10
C SER A 213 18.32 2.53 29.81
N ALA A 214 18.06 3.83 29.65
CA ALA A 214 18.98 4.84 29.12
C ALA A 214 18.20 6.15 28.95
N THR A 215 18.21 6.97 30.00
CA THR A 215 17.99 8.40 29.90
C THR A 215 19.26 8.98 29.28
N VAL A 216 19.16 9.63 28.13
CA VAL A 216 20.17 10.61 27.70
C VAL A 216 19.41 11.90 27.45
N SER A 217 19.42 12.77 28.46
CA SER A 217 19.08 14.18 28.30
C SER A 217 20.19 14.82 27.47
N THR A 218 19.85 15.37 26.31
CA THR A 218 20.68 16.37 25.64
C THR A 218 19.99 17.71 25.79
N ASP A 219 20.47 18.49 26.77
CA ASP A 219 20.24 19.92 26.82
C ASP A 219 20.96 20.57 25.64
N PHE A 220 20.24 21.27 24.78
CA PHE A 220 20.83 22.19 23.82
C PHE A 220 20.56 23.61 24.30
N SER A 221 21.58 24.21 24.89
CA SER A 221 21.72 25.65 25.04
C SER A 221 22.34 26.22 23.77
N TRP A 222 21.64 27.12 23.07
CA TRP A 222 22.13 28.39 22.53
C TRP A 222 20.94 29.31 22.31
#